data_AF-A0A2Z5ZGC1-F1
#
_entry.id   AF-A0A2Z5ZGC1-F1
#
_cell.length_a   1.000
_cell.length_b   1.000
_cell.length_c   1.000
_cell.angle_alpha   90.00
_cell.angle_beta   90.00
_cell.angle_gamma   90.00
#
_symmetry.space_group_name_H-M   'P 1'
#
loop_
_entity.id
_entity.type
_entity.pdbx_description
1 polymer ?
#
loop_
_entity_poly.entity_id
_entity_poly.type
_entity_poly.pdbx_seq_one_letter_code
_entity_poly.pdbx_strand_id
1 'polypeptide(L)'
;MDKFIIRGGRPLHGEITIGGAKNAGLKLLVAGLLTSERLVLTNVPHIADIATMRALLTQHGLSAEAVNGDKTTLSVGGILPAQKPLTTLCPKCGPLFWCLARC
;
A
#
# COMPACT_ATOMS: atom_id res chain seq x y z
N MET A 1 -10.06 12.58 -18.72
CA MET A 1 -10.97 12.20 -17.63
C MET A 1 -11.57 10.86 -18.01
N ASP A 2 -11.26 9.83 -17.23
CA ASP A 2 -11.79 8.49 -17.49
C ASP A 2 -13.26 8.43 -17.07
N LYS A 3 -14.06 7.66 -17.82
CA LYS A 3 -15.50 7.52 -17.55
C LYS A 3 -15.91 6.06 -17.65
N PHE A 4 -16.75 5.62 -16.73
CA PHE A 4 -17.45 4.35 -16.83
C PHE A 4 -18.83 4.60 -17.47
N ILE A 5 -19.11 3.94 -18.60
CA ILE A 5 -20.43 3.93 -19.21
C ILE A 5 -21.09 2.59 -18.88
N ILE A 6 -22.04 2.60 -17.96
CA ILE A 6 -22.76 1.40 -17.52
C ILE A 6 -24.08 1.32 -18.28
N ARG A 7 -24.32 0.19 -18.96
CA ARG A 7 -25.61 -0.12 -19.60
C ARG A 7 -26.33 -1.16 -18.76
N GLY A 8 -27.44 -0.76 -18.14
CA GLY A 8 -28.26 -1.62 -17.29
C GLY A 8 -29.11 -2.64 -18.06
N GLY A 9 -30.04 -3.29 -17.35
CA GLY A 9 -31.05 -4.18 -17.93
C GLY A 9 -30.75 -5.68 -17.87
N ARG A 10 -29.66 -6.08 -17.21
CA ARG A 10 -29.31 -7.50 -17.01
C ARG A 10 -28.99 -7.76 -15.53
N PRO A 11 -29.67 -8.70 -14.86
CA PRO A 11 -29.27 -9.12 -13.52
C PRO A 11 -27.88 -9.76 -13.57
N LEU A 12 -27.08 -9.53 -12.52
CA LEU A 12 -25.76 -10.14 -12.39
C LEU A 12 -25.92 -11.59 -11.91
N HIS A 13 -25.25 -12.51 -12.60
CA HIS A 13 -25.15 -13.92 -12.20
C HIS A 13 -23.70 -14.36 -12.28
N GLY A 14 -23.21 -15.04 -11.24
CA GLY A 14 -21.86 -15.55 -11.16
C GLY A 14 -21.21 -15.27 -9.80
N GLU A 15 -19.94 -15.66 -9.69
CA GLU A 15 -19.11 -15.48 -8.51
C GLU A 15 -17.86 -14.70 -8.87
N ILE A 16 -17.36 -13.90 -7.93
CA ILE A 16 -16.07 -13.20 -8.06
C ILE A 16 -15.23 -13.43 -6.82
N THR A 17 -13.93 -13.61 -7.02
CA THR A 17 -12.97 -13.61 -5.91
C THR A 17 -12.66 -12.18 -5.51
N ILE A 18 -12.88 -11.84 -4.25
CA ILE A 18 -12.52 -10.53 -3.71
C ILE A 18 -11.02 -10.46 -3.42
N GLY A 19 -10.40 -9.33 -3.78
CA GLY A 19 -9.03 -9.03 -3.35
C GLY A 19 -8.97 -8.70 -1.86
N GLY A 20 -7.77 -8.68 -1.29
CA GLY A 20 -7.59 -8.31 0.11
C GLY A 20 -8.02 -6.89 0.44
N ALA A 21 -8.22 -6.63 1.73
CA ALA A 21 -8.77 -5.39 2.22
C ALA A 21 -7.72 -4.25 2.18
N LYS A 22 -8.05 -3.15 1.47
CA LYS A 22 -7.22 -1.93 1.39
C LYS A 22 -6.68 -1.50 2.76
N ASN A 23 -7.57 -1.32 3.73
CA ASN A 23 -7.21 -0.72 5.02
C ASN A 23 -6.36 -1.65 5.90
N ALA A 24 -6.49 -2.96 5.72
CA ALA A 24 -5.60 -3.92 6.36
C ALA A 24 -4.21 -3.87 5.69
N GLY A 25 -4.16 -3.92 4.36
CA GLY A 25 -2.92 -3.83 3.60
C GLY A 25 -2.12 -2.56 3.92
N LEU A 26 -2.78 -1.40 4.00
CA LEU A 26 -2.13 -0.14 4.36
C LEU A 26 -1.47 -0.17 5.74
N LYS A 27 -2.12 -0.74 6.76
CA LYS A 27 -1.56 -0.86 8.11
C LYS A 27 -0.39 -1.85 8.15
N LEU A 28 -0.51 -2.96 7.44
CA LEU A 28 0.54 -3.98 7.36
C LEU A 28 1.78 -3.48 6.62
N LEU A 29 1.61 -2.65 5.58
CA LEU A 29 2.72 -1.98 4.90
C LEU A 29 3.51 -1.10 5.87
N VAL A 30 2.82 -0.32 6.71
CA VAL A 30 3.44 0.56 7.72
C VAL A 30 4.06 -0.24 8.86
N ALA A 31 3.51 -1.42 9.21
CA ALA A 31 4.09 -2.30 10.22
C ALA A 31 5.52 -2.75 9.88
N GLY A 32 5.91 -2.74 8.60
CA GLY A 32 7.30 -2.96 8.18
C GLY A 32 8.31 -1.94 8.72
N LEU A 33 7.85 -0.78 9.23
CA LEU A 33 8.70 0.19 9.92
C LEU A 33 9.02 -0.22 11.36
N LEU A 34 8.24 -1.14 11.93
CA LEU A 34 8.35 -1.54 13.34
C LEU A 34 9.31 -2.71 13.56
N THR A 35 9.87 -3.26 12.49
CA THR A 35 10.79 -4.42 12.54
C THR A 35 11.93 -4.25 11.56
N SER A 36 13.10 -4.78 11.91
CA SER A 36 14.25 -4.90 11.00
C SER A 36 14.13 -6.11 10.07
N GLU A 37 13.21 -7.03 10.36
CA GLU A 37 12.97 -8.22 9.53
C GLU A 37 12.13 -7.88 8.30
N ARG A 38 12.34 -8.65 7.24
CA ARG A 38 11.59 -8.49 5.99
C ARG A 38 10.23 -9.18 6.12
N LEU A 39 9.16 -8.41 5.90
CA LEU A 39 7.79 -8.89 5.89
C LEU A 39 7.36 -9.25 4.46
N VAL A 40 6.58 -10.33 4.33
CA VAL A 40 5.95 -10.72 3.07
C VAL A 40 4.43 -10.68 3.25
N LEU A 41 3.78 -9.78 2.53
CA LEU A 41 2.33 -9.58 2.56
C LEU A 41 1.71 -10.18 1.31
N THR A 42 0.88 -11.20 1.46
CA THR A 42 0.12 -11.82 0.38
C THR A 42 -1.29 -11.23 0.28
N ASN A 43 -1.94 -11.39 -0.88
CA ASN A 43 -3.31 -10.92 -1.12
C ASN A 43 -3.48 -9.39 -0.92
N VAL A 44 -2.47 -8.59 -1.30
CA VAL A 44 -2.56 -7.13 -1.27
C VAL A 44 -3.29 -6.63 -2.53
N PRO A 45 -4.31 -5.76 -2.41
CA PRO A 45 -5.03 -5.26 -3.57
C PRO A 45 -4.15 -4.32 -4.42
N HIS A 46 -4.18 -4.48 -5.73
CA HIS A 46 -3.45 -3.61 -6.67
C HIS A 46 -4.24 -2.33 -6.98
N ILE A 47 -4.19 -1.36 -6.07
CA ILE A 47 -4.92 -0.08 -6.15
C ILE A 47 -3.99 1.12 -5.88
N ALA A 48 -4.44 2.31 -6.27
CA ALA A 48 -3.66 3.55 -6.20
C ALA A 48 -3.15 3.89 -4.78
N ASP A 49 -3.96 3.62 -3.75
CA ASP A 49 -3.56 3.86 -2.35
C ASP A 49 -2.35 3.00 -1.94
N ILE A 50 -2.35 1.72 -2.32
CA ILE A 50 -1.25 0.79 -2.04
C ILE A 50 0.01 1.22 -2.81
N ALA A 51 -0.13 1.61 -4.08
CA ALA A 51 0.99 2.12 -4.87
C ALA A 51 1.59 3.40 -4.25
N THR A 52 0.73 4.31 -3.77
CA THR A 52 1.15 5.54 -3.10
C THR A 52 1.89 5.25 -1.80
N MET A 53 1.39 4.31 -0.99
CA MET A 53 2.04 3.91 0.26
C MET A 53 3.40 3.26 0.01
N ARG A 54 3.51 2.40 -1.00
CA ARG A 54 4.81 1.80 -1.39
C ARG A 54 5.82 2.89 -1.75
N ALA A 55 5.43 3.85 -2.59
CA ALA A 55 6.30 4.95 -2.97
C ALA A 55 6.74 5.78 -1.75
N LEU A 56 5.82 6.03 -0.80
CA LEU A 56 6.13 6.73 0.44
C LEU A 56 7.15 5.96 1.28
N LEU A 57 6.93 4.67 1.52
CA LEU A 57 7.87 3.82 2.27
C LEU A 57 9.26 3.81 1.62
N THR A 58 9.32 3.74 0.29
CA THR A 58 10.57 3.85 -0.48
C THR A 58 11.25 5.20 -0.34
N GLN A 59 10.50 6.30 -0.30
CA GLN A 59 11.06 7.63 -0.02
C GLN A 59 11.66 7.74 1.39
N HIS A 60 11.12 6.98 2.35
CA HIS A 60 11.63 6.90 3.73
C HIS A 60 12.77 5.88 3.89
N GLY A 61 13.18 5.19 2.83
CA GLY A 61 14.34 4.29 2.83
C GLY A 61 14.01 2.80 2.99
N LEU A 62 12.73 2.41 2.98
CA LEU A 62 12.32 1.00 2.98
C LEU A 62 12.16 0.45 1.56
N SER A 63 12.55 -0.80 1.33
CA SER A 63 12.17 -1.54 0.11
C SER A 63 10.72 -2.03 0.27
N ALA A 64 9.90 -1.79 -0.76
CA ALA A 64 8.50 -2.22 -0.82
C ALA A 64 8.17 -2.72 -2.24
N GLU A 65 8.58 -3.96 -2.52
CA GLU A 65 8.65 -4.53 -3.87
C GLU A 65 7.68 -5.68 -4.07
N ALA A 66 7.26 -5.90 -5.33
CA ALA A 66 6.45 -7.05 -5.69
C ALA A 66 7.34 -8.31 -5.76
N VAL A 67 6.87 -9.42 -5.20
CA VAL A 67 7.60 -10.69 -5.20
C VAL A 67 7.31 -11.44 -6.50
N ASN A 68 8.34 -11.89 -7.22
CA ASN A 68 8.21 -12.67 -8.46
C ASN A 68 7.33 -12.03 -9.55
N GLY A 69 7.20 -10.70 -9.54
CA GLY A 69 6.31 -9.98 -10.46
C GLY A 69 4.81 -10.07 -10.11
N ASP A 70 4.44 -10.77 -9.04
CA ASP A 70 3.07 -10.83 -8.54
C ASP A 70 2.72 -9.52 -7.80
N LYS A 71 1.77 -8.77 -8.38
CA LYS A 71 1.31 -7.49 -7.83
C LYS A 71 0.50 -7.64 -6.54
N THR A 72 0.10 -8.86 -6.19
CA THR A 72 -0.67 -9.15 -4.96
C THR A 72 0.21 -9.60 -3.80
N THR A 73 1.49 -9.89 -4.06
CA THR A 73 2.44 -10.26 -3.01
C THR A 73 3.54 -9.21 -2.91
N LEU A 74 3.62 -8.55 -1.77
CA LEU A 74 4.58 -7.48 -1.50
C LEU A 74 5.58 -7.90 -0.43
N SER A 75 6.85 -7.65 -0.70
CA SER A 75 7.92 -7.78 0.27
C SER A 75 8.34 -6.39 0.75
N VAL A 76 8.26 -6.17 2.06
CA VAL A 76 8.54 -4.90 2.72
C VAL A 76 9.64 -5.10 3.75
N GLY A 77 10.66 -4.26 3.71
CA GLY A 77 11.71 -4.26 4.72
C GLY A 77 12.89 -3.38 4.34
N GLY A 78 13.76 -3.13 5.30
CA GLY A 78 14.92 -2.26 5.14
C GLY A 78 15.20 -1.51 6.43
N ILE A 79 16.41 -0.98 6.55
CA ILE A 79 16.80 -0.18 7.70
C ILE A 79 16.51 1.28 7.35
N LEU A 80 15.72 1.95 8.20
CA LEU A 80 15.53 3.39 8.09
C LEU A 80 16.91 4.08 8.20
N PRO A 81 17.34 4.85 7.18
CA PRO A 81 18.50 5.71 7.35
C PRO A 81 18.19 6.73 8.45
N ALA A 82 19.20 7.12 9.24
CA ALA A 82 19.07 8.11 10.31
C ALA A 82 18.40 9.39 9.78
N GLN A 83 17.11 9.53 10.10
CA GLN A 83 16.21 10.68 9.98
C GLN A 83 16.49 11.67 8.85
N LYS A 84 15.82 11.48 7.70
CA LYS A 84 15.57 12.57 6.76
C LYS A 84 14.38 13.39 7.28
N PRO A 85 14.48 14.73 7.43
CA PRO A 85 13.41 15.52 8.04
C PRO A 85 12.08 15.36 7.27
N LEU A 86 10.97 15.19 8.01
CA LEU A 86 9.61 14.95 7.50
C LEU A 86 9.01 16.10 6.65
N THR A 87 9.80 17.13 6.32
CA THR A 87 9.34 18.36 5.66
C THR A 87 9.08 18.25 4.16
N THR A 88 9.40 17.13 3.50
CA THR A 88 9.12 16.92 2.06
C THR A 88 7.88 16.07 1.79
N LEU A 89 6.87 16.08 2.68
CA LEU A 89 5.79 15.10 2.62
C LEU A 89 4.69 15.41 1.59
N CYS A 90 4.31 14.38 0.85
CA CYS A 90 3.29 14.39 -0.20
C CYS A 90 1.90 14.76 0.34
N PRO A 91 1.20 15.78 -0.19
CA PRO A 91 -0.10 16.24 0.28
C PRO A 91 -1.26 15.24 0.06
N LYS A 92 -1.00 14.10 -0.58
CA LYS A 92 -1.99 13.05 -0.87
C LYS A 92 -2.16 12.03 0.26
N CYS A 93 -1.35 12.10 1.32
CA CYS A 93 -1.39 11.15 2.42
C CYS A 93 -2.39 11.63 3.48
N GLY A 94 -3.60 11.04 3.49
CA GLY A 94 -4.66 11.35 4.46
C GLY A 94 -4.38 10.86 5.90
N PRO A 95 -5.38 10.41 6.67
CA PRO A 95 -5.28 10.17 8.11
C PRO A 95 -4.24 9.13 8.57
N LEU A 96 -3.68 8.34 7.64
CA LEU A 96 -2.58 7.41 7.93
C LEU A 96 -1.30 8.12 8.42
N PHE A 97 -1.11 9.39 8.09
CA PHE A 97 0.05 10.16 8.54
C PHE A 97 0.09 10.34 10.07
N TRP A 98 -1.06 10.36 10.75
CA TRP A 98 -1.12 10.45 12.21
C TRP A 98 -0.49 9.25 12.91
N CYS A 99 -0.42 8.08 12.27
CA CYS A 99 0.29 6.92 12.81
C CYS A 99 1.81 7.05 12.72
N LEU A 100 2.35 7.84 11.80
CA LEU A 100 3.79 8.00 11.59
C LEU A 100 4.39 9.19 12.35
N ALA A 101 3.62 10.27 12.53
CA ALA A 101 4.09 11.51 13.18
C ALA A 101 4.10 11.45 14.73
N ARG A 102 3.77 10.30 15.33
CA ARG A 102 3.74 10.10 16.80
C ARG A 102 4.70 9.00 17.29
N CYS A 103 5.52 8.43 16.41
CA CYS A 103 6.65 7.58 16.80
C CYS A 103 7.91 8.43 16.99
#